data_AF-A0AAE4B7J5-F1
#
_entry.id   AF-A0AAE4B7J5-F1
#
_cell.length_a   1.000
_cell.length_b   1.000
_cell.length_c   1.000
_cell.angle_alpha   90.00
_cell.angle_beta   90.00
_cell.angle_gamma   90.00
#
_symmetry.space_group_name_H-M   'P 1'
#
loop_
_entity.id
_entity.type
_entity.pdbx_description
1 polymer ?
#
loop_
_entity_poly.entity_id
_entity_poly.type
_entity_poly.pdbx_seq_one_letter_code
_entity_poly.pdbx_strand_id
1 'polypeptide(L)'
;MGIFSVSKQNDKKFESLLIEGERIEAVYRLRHDQICFTNKRLIFGDNRVFSKKKVRVSLPYRSIESFAIQEAGVFDQDTGMLLVTSSKVFELDFSKETDLSDVQAILTKHLC
;
A
#
# COMPACT_ATOMS: atom_id res chain seq x y z
N MET A 1 14.70 6.96 18.50
CA MET A 1 13.54 6.21 19.01
C MET A 1 12.34 6.53 18.12
N GLY A 2 12.20 5.82 17.01
CA GLY A 2 10.98 5.80 16.20
C GLY A 2 10.33 4.45 16.47
N ILE A 3 9.13 4.49 17.03
CA ILE A 3 8.32 3.33 17.38
C ILE A 3 7.97 2.57 16.10
N PHE A 4 8.63 1.42 15.90
CA PHE A 4 8.34 0.48 14.83
C PHE A 4 6.89 0.00 14.91
N SER A 5 5.98 0.65 14.19
CA SER A 5 4.72 0.04 13.74
C SER A 5 4.93 -0.70 12.40
N VAL A 6 6.15 -1.20 12.16
CA VAL A 6 6.34 -2.28 11.19
C VAL A 6 5.87 -3.54 11.92
N SER A 7 4.57 -3.83 11.84
CA SER A 7 4.11 -5.19 12.07
C SER A 7 4.76 -6.04 10.99
N LYS A 8 5.95 -6.56 11.30
CA LYS A 8 6.62 -7.65 10.58
C LYS A 8 5.83 -8.95 10.84
N GLN A 9 4.51 -8.89 10.69
CA GLN A 9 3.64 -10.03 10.75
C GLN A 9 3.66 -10.65 9.36
N ASN A 10 4.16 -11.88 9.30
CA ASN A 10 3.87 -12.80 8.21
C ASN A 10 2.35 -12.96 8.15
N ASP A 11 1.69 -12.08 7.40
CA ASP A 11 0.27 -12.23 7.11
C ASP A 11 0.15 -13.40 6.15
N LYS A 12 -0.24 -14.57 6.70
CA LYS A 12 -0.52 -15.81 5.94
C LYS A 12 -1.41 -15.57 4.71
N LYS A 13 -2.23 -14.51 4.77
CA LYS A 13 -3.06 -14.01 3.67
C LYS A 13 -2.26 -13.70 2.39
N PHE A 14 -1.05 -13.15 2.51
CA PHE A 14 -0.22 -12.77 1.38
C PHE A 14 0.77 -13.87 0.97
N GLU A 15 1.20 -14.73 1.89
CA GLU A 15 2.18 -15.80 1.61
C GLU A 15 1.73 -16.71 0.45
N SER A 16 0.45 -17.10 0.41
CA SER A 16 -0.12 -17.92 -0.67
C SER A 16 -0.23 -17.22 -2.03
N LEU A 17 0.03 -15.91 -2.10
CA LEU A 17 -0.04 -15.11 -3.32
C LEU A 17 1.34 -14.85 -3.94
N LEU A 18 2.41 -15.19 -3.22
CA LEU A 18 3.79 -14.97 -3.65
C LEU A 18 4.19 -15.99 -4.70
N ILE A 19 4.95 -15.54 -5.69
CA ILE A 19 5.62 -16.43 -6.64
C ILE A 19 7.03 -16.80 -6.14
N GLU A 20 7.68 -17.74 -6.81
CA GLU A 20 9.08 -18.10 -6.50
C GLU A 20 10.01 -16.87 -6.56
N GLY A 21 10.82 -16.69 -5.52
CA GLY A 21 11.71 -15.54 -5.36
C GLY A 21 11.02 -14.20 -5.04
N GLU A 22 9.70 -14.20 -4.83
CA GLU A 22 8.97 -13.06 -4.28
C GLU A 22 8.94 -13.13 -2.76
N ARG A 23 9.28 -12.02 -2.09
CA ARG A 23 9.28 -11.90 -0.62
C ARG A 23 8.53 -10.65 -0.20
N ILE A 24 7.85 -10.74 0.95
CA ILE A 24 7.22 -9.59 1.60
C ILE A 24 8.31 -8.72 2.21
N GLU A 25 8.29 -7.42 1.90
CA GLU A 25 9.20 -6.42 2.48
C GLU A 25 8.51 -5.64 3.60
N ALA A 26 7.24 -5.25 3.40
CA ALA A 26 6.44 -4.57 4.41
C ALA A 26 4.94 -4.82 4.20
N VAL A 27 4.16 -4.73 5.29
CA VAL A 27 2.70 -4.73 5.24
C VAL A 27 2.20 -3.57 6.08
N TYR A 28 1.35 -2.74 5.50
CA TYR A 28 0.74 -1.60 6.18
C TYR A 28 -0.78 -1.76 6.25
N ARG A 29 -1.36 -1.24 7.34
CA ARG A 29 -2.81 -1.26 7.54
C ARG A 29 -3.44 -0.06 6.83
N LEU A 30 -4.34 -0.36 5.91
CA LEU A 30 -5.28 0.62 5.36
C LEU A 30 -6.50 0.69 6.28
N ARG A 31 -7.38 1.67 6.11
CA ARG A 31 -8.58 1.78 6.95
C ARG A 31 -9.51 0.59 6.88
N HIS A 32 -9.64 -0.01 5.71
CA HIS A 32 -10.58 -1.10 5.45
C HIS A 32 -9.90 -2.42 5.06
N ASP A 33 -8.58 -2.42 4.81
CA ASP A 33 -7.82 -3.60 4.41
C ASP A 33 -6.32 -3.42 4.74
N GLN A 34 -5.44 -4.11 4.04
CA GLN A 34 -3.99 -4.00 4.13
C GLN A 34 -3.39 -3.86 2.73
N ILE A 35 -2.24 -3.20 2.68
CA ILE A 35 -1.36 -3.19 1.51
C ILE A 35 -0.06 -3.91 1.84
N CYS A 36 0.34 -4.83 0.96
CA CYS A 36 1.57 -5.58 1.05
C CYS A 36 2.55 -5.11 -0.03
N PHE A 37 3.74 -4.72 0.41
CA PHE A 37 4.88 -4.36 -0.43
C PHE A 37 5.77 -5.60 -0.53
N THR A 38 5.95 -6.13 -1.74
CA THR A 38 6.90 -7.20 -2.02
C THR A 38 8.13 -6.63 -2.72
N ASN A 39 9.15 -7.46 -2.94
CA ASN A 39 10.28 -7.08 -3.81
C ASN A 39 9.91 -6.99 -5.31
N LYS A 40 8.64 -7.23 -5.70
CA LYS A 40 8.19 -7.22 -7.11
C LYS A 40 6.98 -6.32 -7.38
N ARG A 41 6.07 -6.15 -6.42
CA ARG A 41 4.79 -5.46 -6.63
C ARG A 41 4.14 -5.04 -5.30
N LEU A 42 3.13 -4.19 -5.42
CA LEU A 42 2.16 -3.91 -4.37
C LEU A 42 0.96 -4.87 -4.50
N ILE A 43 0.44 -5.35 -3.38
CA ILE A 43 -0.78 -6.18 -3.32
C ILE A 43 -1.76 -5.55 -2.32
N PHE A 44 -2.93 -5.14 -2.77
CA PHE A 44 -3.94 -4.50 -1.91
C PHE A 44 -5.37 -4.77 -2.40
N GLY A 45 -6.36 -4.52 -1.54
CA GLY A 45 -7.78 -4.56 -1.90
C GLY A 45 -8.24 -3.23 -2.51
N ASP A 46 -9.03 -3.29 -3.59
CA ASP A 46 -9.67 -2.09 -4.16
C ASP A 46 -11.04 -1.87 -3.51
N ASN A 47 -11.06 -1.02 -2.49
CA ASN A 47 -12.25 -0.77 -1.66
C ASN A 47 -13.23 0.23 -2.28
N ARG A 48 -12.85 0.93 -3.37
CA ARG A 48 -13.72 1.91 -4.04
C ARG A 48 -14.63 1.29 -5.11
N VAL A 49 -14.41 0.02 -5.43
CA VAL A 49 -15.34 -0.73 -6.25
C VAL A 49 -16.54 -1.09 -5.38
N PHE A 50 -17.65 -0.35 -5.53
CA PHE A 50 -18.96 -0.59 -4.89
C PHE A 50 -19.63 -1.91 -5.31
N SER A 51 -18.86 -2.95 -5.63
CA SER A 51 -19.39 -4.27 -5.96
C SER A 51 -19.39 -5.16 -4.72
N LYS A 52 -20.33 -6.13 -4.68
CA LYS A 52 -20.33 -7.20 -3.67
C LYS A 52 -19.09 -8.12 -3.74
N LYS A 53 -18.25 -7.98 -4.76
CA LYS A 53 -17.04 -8.78 -4.97
C LYS A 53 -15.83 -8.04 -4.42
N LYS A 54 -15.04 -8.72 -3.58
CA LYS A 54 -13.73 -8.23 -3.15
C LYS A 54 -12.76 -8.29 -4.34
N VAL A 55 -12.29 -7.13 -4.78
CA VAL A 55 -11.27 -7.02 -5.83
C VAL A 55 -9.91 -6.87 -5.18
N ARG A 56 -8.95 -7.71 -5.59
CA ARG A 56 -7.56 -7.61 -5.17
C ARG A 56 -6.72 -7.16 -6.36
N VAL A 57 -5.90 -6.14 -6.14
CA VAL A 57 -5.00 -5.57 -7.13
C VAL A 57 -3.59 -6.08 -6.85
N SER A 58 -2.90 -6.51 -7.91
CA SER A 58 -1.46 -6.73 -7.91
C SER A 58 -0.86 -5.71 -8.85
N LEU A 59 -0.17 -4.71 -8.29
CA LEU A 59 0.35 -3.56 -9.02
C LEU A 59 1.88 -3.62 -9.09
N PRO A 60 2.47 -4.01 -10.24
CA PRO A 60 3.93 -4.00 -10.41
C PRO A 60 4.50 -2.59 -10.28
N TYR A 61 5.67 -2.44 -9.69
CA TYR A 61 6.31 -1.13 -9.52
C TYR A 61 6.46 -0.37 -10.85
N ARG A 62 6.88 -1.07 -11.91
CA ARG A 62 7.02 -0.52 -13.27
C ARG A 62 5.75 0.08 -13.89
N SER A 63 4.58 -0.18 -13.32
CA SER A 63 3.29 0.33 -13.81
C SER A 63 2.83 1.60 -13.11
N ILE A 64 3.56 2.02 -12.08
CA ILE A 64 3.31 3.25 -11.33
C ILE A 64 4.08 4.36 -12.05
N GLU A 65 3.35 5.31 -12.64
CA GLU A 65 3.93 6.45 -13.35
C GLU A 65 4.33 7.56 -12.38
N SER A 66 3.53 7.74 -11.32
CA SER A 66 3.83 8.66 -10.21
C SER A 66 3.02 8.29 -8.98
N PHE A 67 3.38 8.85 -7.84
CA PHE A 67 2.58 8.76 -6.62
C PHE A 67 2.54 10.12 -5.91
N ALA A 68 1.52 10.32 -5.08
CA ALA A 68 1.38 11.50 -4.24
C ALA A 68 0.99 11.09 -2.82
N ILE A 69 1.54 11.79 -1.82
CA ILE A 69 1.15 11.66 -0.43
C ILE A 69 0.11 12.73 -0.13
N GLN A 70 -1.00 12.30 0.48
CA GLN A 70 -2.04 13.20 0.96
C GLN A 70 -1.91 13.31 2.48
N GLU A 71 -1.44 14.47 2.92
CA GLU A 71 -1.34 14.78 4.35
C GLU A 71 -2.72 15.16 4.91
N ALA A 72 -2.91 14.91 6.20
CA ALA A 72 -4.13 15.25 6.91
C ALA A 72 -4.29 16.78 6.94
N GLY A 73 -5.47 17.26 6.55
CA GLY A 73 -5.85 18.66 6.73
C GLY A 73 -6.27 18.96 8.16
N VAL A 74 -6.44 20.24 8.50
CA VAL A 74 -6.88 20.70 9.84
C VAL A 74 -8.24 20.11 10.26
N PHE A 75 -9.10 19.80 9.29
CA PHE A 75 -10.46 19.29 9.51
C PHE A 75 -10.65 17.82 9.13
N ASP A 76 -9.69 17.22 8.41
CA ASP A 76 -9.76 15.85 7.93
C ASP A 76 -8.47 15.13 8.32
N GLN A 77 -8.56 14.27 9.34
CA GLN A 77 -7.41 13.61 9.99
C GLN A 77 -6.86 12.42 9.20
N ASP A 78 -7.08 12.46 7.91
CA ASP A 78 -7.11 11.33 7.04
C ASP A 78 -5.91 11.45 6.11
N THR A 79 -4.86 10.69 6.44
CA THR A 79 -3.66 10.61 5.63
C THR A 79 -3.79 9.49 4.60
N GLY A 80 -3.31 9.72 3.39
CA GLY A 80 -3.52 8.81 2.25
C GLY A 80 -2.39 8.85 1.22
N MET A 81 -2.51 8.00 0.22
CA MET A 81 -1.60 7.98 -0.93
C MET A 81 -2.38 7.75 -2.22
N LEU A 82 -1.99 8.47 -3.27
CA LEU A 82 -2.47 8.28 -4.63
C LEU A 82 -1.38 7.55 -5.42
N LEU A 83 -1.73 6.44 -6.07
CA LEU A 83 -0.88 5.72 -7.02
C LEU A 83 -1.43 5.96 -8.43
N VAL A 84 -0.67 6.65 -9.27
CA VAL A 84 -1.05 6.99 -10.63
C VAL A 84 -0.48 5.94 -11.57
N THR A 85 -1.36 5.34 -12.37
CA THR A 85 -1.00 4.43 -13.47
C THR A 85 -1.60 4.96 -14.76
N SER A 86 -1.15 4.44 -15.90
CA SER A 86 -1.63 4.84 -17.23
C SER A 86 -3.15 4.75 -17.43
N SER A 87 -3.86 3.94 -16.64
CA SER A 87 -5.28 3.66 -16.84
C SER A 87 -6.15 3.99 -15.64
N LYS A 88 -5.56 4.18 -14.46
CA LYS A 88 -6.30 4.32 -13.21
C LYS A 88 -5.44 5.00 -12.13
N VAL A 89 -6.09 5.82 -11.32
CA VAL A 89 -5.54 6.28 -10.04
C VAL A 89 -6.12 5.40 -8.92
N PHE A 90 -5.24 4.83 -8.10
CA PHE A 90 -5.63 4.12 -6.90
C PHE A 90 -5.45 5.03 -5.70
N GLU A 91 -6.50 5.17 -4.91
CA GLU A 91 -6.47 5.99 -3.70
C GLU A 91 -6.48 5.05 -2.49
N LEU A 92 -5.48 5.19 -1.64
CA LEU A 92 -5.20 4.32 -0.51
C LEU A 92 -5.29 5.14 0.77
N ASP A 93 -6.31 4.86 1.57
CA ASP A 93 -6.53 5.51 2.86
C ASP A 93 -5.84 4.70 3.96
N PHE A 94 -4.82 5.28 4.58
CA PHE A 94 -4.05 4.61 5.63
C PHE A 94 -4.74 4.76 6.99
N SER A 95 -4.45 3.82 7.90
CA SER A 95 -4.84 4.00 9.30
C SER A 95 -4.01 5.12 9.94
N LYS A 96 -4.58 5.83 10.91
CA LYS A 96 -3.88 6.92 11.65
C LYS A 96 -2.60 6.47 12.36
N GLU A 97 -2.43 5.17 12.56
CA GLU A 97 -1.28 4.55 13.21
C GLU A 97 -0.12 4.28 12.24
N THR A 98 -0.33 4.46 10.93
CA THR A 98 0.69 4.20 9.92
C THR A 98 1.54 5.44 9.67
N ASP A 99 2.87 5.31 9.82
CA ASP A 99 3.81 6.34 9.40
C ASP A 99 3.95 6.35 7.87
N LEU A 100 3.47 7.40 7.22
CA LEU A 100 3.57 7.55 5.77
C LEU A 100 4.98 7.84 5.27
N SER A 101 5.88 8.30 6.13
CA SER A 101 7.28 8.57 5.78
C SER A 101 7.98 7.26 5.37
N ASP A 102 7.73 6.19 6.13
CA ASP A 102 8.25 4.86 5.84
C ASP A 102 7.64 4.28 4.55
N VAL A 103 6.33 4.47 4.36
CA VAL A 103 5.61 4.06 3.13
C VAL A 103 6.18 4.76 1.90
N GLN A 104 6.45 6.06 2.03
CA GLN A 104 7.08 6.85 0.96
C GLN A 104 8.50 6.35 0.68
N ALA A 105 9.31 6.14 1.71
CA ALA A 105 10.68 5.68 1.54
C ALA A 105 10.77 4.31 0.84
N ILE A 106 9.92 3.34 1.23
CA ILE A 106 9.91 2.02 0.59
C ILE A 106 9.41 2.09 -0.86
N LEU A 107 8.42 2.94 -1.16
CA LEU A 107 7.93 3.08 -2.52
C LEU A 107 8.98 3.75 -3.41
N THR A 108 9.60 4.84 -2.94
CA THR A 108 10.68 5.53 -3.66
C THR A 108 11.85 4.60 -3.98
N LYS A 109 12.24 3.72 -3.04
CA LYS A 109 13.30 2.71 -3.27
C LYS A 109 13.05 1.80 -4.48
N HIS A 110 11.78 1.55 -4.84
CA HIS A 110 11.44 0.68 -5.98
C HIS A 110 11.14 1.45 -7.27
N LEU A 111 10.93 2.76 -7.19
CA LEU A 111 10.61 3.62 -8.33
C LEU A 111 11.80 4.47 -8.82
N CYS A 112 12.84 4.64 -8.00
CA CYS A 112 14.05 5.40 -8.29
C CYS A 112 15.29 4.49 -8.25
#